data_AF-A0AAD8TCN9-F1
#
_entry.id   AF-A0AAD8TCN9-F1
#
_cell.length_a   1.000
_cell.length_b   1.000
_cell.length_c   1.000
_cell.angle_alpha   90.00
_cell.angle_beta   90.00
_cell.angle_gamma   90.00
#
_symmetry.space_group_name_H-M   'P 1'
#
loop_
_entity.id
_entity.type
_entity.pdbx_description
1 polymer ?
#
loop_
_entity_poly.entity_id
_entity_poly.type
_entity_poly.pdbx_seq_one_letter_code
_entity_poly.pdbx_strand_id
1 'polypeptide(L)'
;MSASDNKIVNQENKNSADIITWREFEALRNEMRREFRTQDDELKGTVDEIKQTLDATNETVTGLADQMTDIQRNIADMRLAIENLTAQQQQQDDDEDPELEDDAHNARGAPRGHRPRGWVPLGRNGRGQDEEDGLGKPKFSIPKFEGGADVEEYLTWELKIEKLWSLHPNYSEDRKIKLASSEFDGYALRWWDSLVRNRDEDGAQPIRTWRAMKEVMTSRFVPTNYLRNIFDKLTLLRQGVKTVDEYYMEMEMLMQRGRVRESLEMTMQRFLNGLKYDVKGIVRHYTYTNMNQLLHHAREAESQLAEEAKVKGRATGAGRFTPRALYGAGAFDALRSLLYSA
;
A
#
# COMPACT_ATOMS: atom_id res chain seq x y z
N MET A 1 44.17 0.31 -52.47
CA MET A 1 43.31 1.31 -51.80
C MET A 1 43.28 2.56 -52.66
N SER A 2 42.10 2.99 -53.11
CA SER A 2 41.82 4.39 -53.45
C SER A 2 40.31 4.59 -53.33
N ALA A 3 39.88 5.78 -52.91
CA ALA A 3 38.58 5.99 -52.29
C ALA A 3 37.44 6.25 -53.30
N SER A 4 36.24 5.84 -52.91
CA SER A 4 34.98 6.48 -53.31
C SER A 4 34.44 7.16 -52.07
N ASP A 5 34.03 8.43 -52.15
CA ASP A 5 33.17 9.00 -51.11
C ASP A 5 32.27 10.15 -51.60
N ASN A 6 31.20 10.40 -50.84
CA ASN A 6 29.94 10.93 -51.36
C ASN A 6 29.76 12.45 -51.32
N LYS A 7 28.80 12.91 -52.16
CA LYS A 7 28.20 14.25 -52.13
C LYS A 7 27.45 14.53 -50.81
N ILE A 8 27.90 15.51 -50.03
CA ILE A 8 27.10 16.42 -49.16
C ILE A 8 27.93 17.73 -49.16
N VAL A 9 27.45 18.96 -49.38
CA VAL A 9 26.50 19.75 -48.59
C VAL A 9 25.89 20.84 -49.47
N ASN A 10 24.57 21.06 -49.33
CA ASN A 10 23.88 22.21 -49.89
C ASN A 10 23.99 23.38 -48.89
N GLN A 11 24.50 24.53 -49.32
CA GLN A 11 24.72 25.69 -48.45
C GLN A 11 23.56 26.69 -48.56
N GLU A 12 23.40 27.55 -47.53
CA GLU A 12 22.56 28.76 -47.50
C GLU A 12 21.02 28.59 -47.58
N ASN A 13 20.36 28.54 -46.41
CA ASN A 13 19.79 29.73 -45.76
C ASN A 13 18.81 29.38 -44.63
N LYS A 14 19.15 29.77 -43.39
CA LYS A 14 18.20 30.06 -42.30
C LYS A 14 18.90 30.78 -41.16
N ASN A 15 18.42 31.99 -40.86
CA ASN A 15 18.52 32.72 -39.60
C ASN A 15 19.92 32.97 -39.00
N SER A 16 20.58 34.06 -39.45
CA SER A 16 21.70 34.69 -38.72
C SER A 16 21.26 35.46 -37.45
N ALA A 17 20.14 35.08 -36.84
CA ALA A 17 19.53 35.74 -35.68
C ALA A 17 19.45 34.83 -34.42
N ASP A 18 19.80 33.55 -34.53
CA ASP A 18 19.72 32.54 -33.45
C ASP A 18 21.10 32.04 -32.97
N ILE A 19 22.20 32.63 -33.44
CA ILE A 19 23.55 32.22 -33.02
C ILE A 19 23.88 32.88 -31.68
N ILE A 20 23.40 32.26 -30.59
CA ILE A 20 23.79 32.59 -29.21
C ILE A 20 25.33 32.61 -29.16
N THR A 21 25.91 33.74 -28.77
CA THR A 21 27.36 33.85 -28.68
C THR A 21 27.89 32.97 -27.55
N TRP A 22 29.11 32.46 -27.68
CA TRP A 22 29.73 31.62 -26.66
C TRP A 22 29.73 32.29 -25.26
N ARG A 23 29.82 33.64 -25.21
CA ARG A 23 29.72 34.42 -23.97
C ARG A 23 28.33 34.38 -23.33
N GLU A 24 27.26 34.44 -24.13
CA GLU A 24 25.88 34.35 -23.64
C GLU A 24 25.56 32.92 -23.17
N PHE A 25 26.06 31.91 -23.87
CA PHE A 25 25.97 30.51 -23.42
C PHE A 25 26.70 30.29 -22.08
N GLU A 26 27.93 30.79 -21.94
CA GLU A 26 28.69 30.67 -20.69
C GLU A 26 28.03 31.47 -19.55
N ALA A 27 27.42 32.62 -19.84
CA ALA A 27 26.64 33.40 -18.87
C ALA A 27 25.39 32.62 -18.39
N LEU A 28 24.58 32.10 -19.30
CA LEU A 28 23.39 31.29 -18.98
C LEU A 28 23.78 30.02 -18.18
N ARG A 29 24.87 29.36 -18.57
CA ARG A 29 25.41 28.19 -17.86
C ARG A 29 25.85 28.52 -16.44
N ASN A 30 26.46 29.70 -16.23
CA ASN A 30 26.87 30.15 -14.91
C ASN A 30 25.66 30.59 -14.06
N GLU A 31 24.63 31.18 -14.66
CA GLU A 31 23.39 31.54 -13.96
C GLU A 31 22.62 30.30 -13.51
N MET A 32 22.38 29.32 -14.39
CA MET A 32 21.77 28.04 -13.99
C MET A 32 22.56 27.35 -12.87
N ARG A 33 23.90 27.40 -12.93
CA ARG A 33 24.77 26.88 -11.85
C ARG A 33 24.65 27.67 -10.55
N ARG A 34 24.31 28.97 -10.60
CA ARG A 34 24.04 29.80 -9.43
C ARG A 34 22.69 29.43 -8.81
N GLU A 35 21.64 29.33 -9.63
CA GLU A 35 20.30 28.93 -9.22
C GLU A 35 20.29 27.53 -8.57
N PHE A 36 20.95 26.54 -9.18
CA PHE A 36 21.07 25.20 -8.59
C PHE A 36 21.81 25.20 -7.25
N ARG A 37 22.82 26.08 -7.06
CA ARG A 37 23.52 26.21 -5.77
C ARG A 37 22.65 26.88 -4.72
N THR A 38 21.94 27.95 -5.07
CA THR A 38 21.03 28.61 -4.11
C THR A 38 19.91 27.67 -3.68
N GLN A 39 19.35 26.86 -4.59
CA GLN A 39 18.35 25.84 -4.23
C GLN A 39 18.93 24.73 -3.35
N ASP A 40 20.16 24.26 -3.63
CA ASP A 40 20.85 23.24 -2.82
C ASP A 40 21.18 23.77 -1.39
N ASP A 41 21.58 25.04 -1.27
CA ASP A 41 21.84 25.67 0.02
C ASP A 41 20.56 26.00 0.80
N GLU A 42 19.47 26.41 0.12
CA GLU A 42 18.13 26.54 0.72
C GLU A 42 17.62 25.18 1.24
N LEU A 43 17.75 24.10 0.44
CA LEU A 43 17.37 22.75 0.87
C LEU A 43 18.18 22.30 2.09
N LYS A 44 19.50 22.50 2.11
CA LYS A 44 20.32 22.20 3.29
C LYS A 44 19.85 22.95 4.53
N GLY A 45 19.55 24.26 4.39
CA GLY A 45 18.98 25.06 5.47
C GLY A 45 17.71 24.45 6.04
N THR A 46 16.74 24.10 5.19
CA THR A 46 15.50 23.45 5.65
C THR A 46 15.73 22.06 6.27
N VAL A 47 16.70 21.29 5.77
CA VAL A 47 17.05 19.98 6.31
C VAL A 47 17.70 20.10 7.69
N ASP A 48 18.54 21.10 7.91
CA ASP A 48 19.20 21.33 9.21
C ASP A 48 18.23 21.91 10.24
N GLU A 49 17.28 22.77 9.83
CA GLU A 49 16.16 23.21 10.66
C GLU A 49 15.27 22.02 11.07
N ILE A 50 14.91 21.14 10.12
CA ILE A 50 14.15 19.91 10.41
C ILE A 50 14.90 19.01 11.39
N LYS A 51 16.21 18.80 11.22
CA LYS A 51 17.02 18.04 12.21
C LYS A 51 16.96 18.67 13.59
N GLN A 52 17.14 19.99 13.70
CA GLN A 52 17.11 20.70 14.98
C GLN A 52 15.74 20.55 15.66
N THR A 53 14.63 20.62 14.91
CA THR A 53 13.29 20.34 15.48
C THR A 53 13.14 18.87 15.89
N LEU A 54 13.69 17.92 15.13
CA LEU A 54 13.65 16.49 15.45
C LEU A 54 14.43 16.18 16.73
N ASP A 55 15.64 16.73 16.87
CA ASP A 55 16.48 16.56 18.06
C ASP A 55 15.79 17.13 19.31
N ALA A 56 15.20 18.34 19.22
CA ALA A 56 14.40 18.91 20.30
C ALA A 56 13.17 18.04 20.64
N THR A 57 12.47 17.48 19.65
CA THR A 57 11.36 16.53 19.94
C THR A 57 11.86 15.25 20.59
N ASN A 58 13.00 14.70 20.17
CA ASN A 58 13.61 13.52 20.79
C ASN A 58 13.96 13.79 22.25
N GLU A 59 14.55 14.94 22.58
CA GLU A 59 14.82 15.35 23.97
C GLU A 59 13.53 15.34 24.82
N THR A 60 12.44 15.94 24.32
CA THR A 60 11.15 15.93 25.05
C THR A 60 10.56 14.52 25.21
N VAL A 61 10.71 13.65 24.20
CA VAL A 61 10.25 12.25 24.26
C VAL A 61 11.09 11.46 25.27
N THR A 62 12.41 11.67 25.34
CA THR A 62 13.25 11.04 26.36
C THR A 62 12.89 11.51 27.77
N GLY A 63 12.64 12.81 27.98
CA GLY A 63 12.21 13.32 29.27
C GLY A 63 10.84 12.77 29.73
N LEU A 64 9.90 12.57 28.80
CA LEU A 64 8.62 11.91 29.08
C LEU A 64 8.80 10.41 29.39
N ALA A 65 9.74 9.73 28.72
CA ALA A 65 10.06 8.34 29.01
C ALA A 65 10.66 8.19 30.42
N ASP A 66 11.60 9.06 30.80
CA ASP A 66 12.19 9.08 32.14
C ASP A 66 11.11 9.30 33.22
N GLN A 67 10.24 10.30 33.04
CA GLN A 67 9.08 10.53 33.92
C GLN A 67 8.18 9.30 34.05
N MET A 68 7.94 8.58 32.95
CA MET A 68 7.15 7.34 32.99
C MET A 68 7.86 6.23 33.79
N THR A 69 9.19 6.13 33.71
CA THR A 69 9.95 5.16 34.53
C THR A 69 9.92 5.51 36.02
N ASP A 70 10.00 6.79 36.38
CA ASP A 70 9.86 7.24 37.78
C ASP A 70 8.45 6.95 38.32
N ILE A 71 7.39 7.18 37.52
CA ILE A 71 6.02 6.82 37.88
C ILE A 71 5.90 5.30 38.10
N GLN A 72 6.45 4.48 37.20
CA GLN A 72 6.43 3.02 37.34
C GLN A 72 7.19 2.56 38.59
N ARG A 73 8.31 3.19 38.92
CA ARG A 73 9.09 2.92 40.13
C ARG A 73 8.31 3.25 41.40
N ASN A 74 7.72 4.45 41.47
CA ASN A 74 6.89 4.86 42.60
C ASN A 74 5.67 3.92 42.79
N ILE A 75 5.07 3.42 41.70
CA ILE A 75 4.00 2.42 41.75
C ILE A 75 4.51 1.07 42.28
N ALA A 76 5.72 0.65 41.92
CA ALA A 76 6.33 -0.58 42.46
C ALA A 76 6.63 -0.46 43.97
N ASP A 77 7.19 0.68 44.40
CA ASP A 77 7.49 0.93 45.81
C ASP A 77 6.20 1.01 46.65
N MET A 78 5.14 1.64 46.14
CA MET A 78 3.81 1.62 46.79
C MET A 78 3.20 0.21 46.88
N ARG A 79 3.39 -0.65 45.87
CA ARG A 79 2.91 -2.04 45.91
C ARG A 79 3.60 -2.84 47.03
N LEU A 80 4.92 -2.70 47.16
CA LEU A 80 5.68 -3.37 48.24
C LEU A 80 5.29 -2.84 49.63
N ALA A 81 4.98 -1.54 49.75
CA ALA A 81 4.48 -0.98 51.00
C ALA A 81 3.10 -1.55 51.40
N ILE A 82 2.20 -1.72 50.43
CA ILE A 82 0.88 -2.36 50.65
C ILE A 82 1.05 -3.83 51.05
N GLU A 83 1.91 -4.58 50.36
CA GLU A 83 2.18 -6.00 50.65
C GLU A 83 2.69 -6.21 52.08
N ASN A 84 3.64 -5.38 52.53
CA ASN A 84 4.14 -5.39 53.90
C ASN A 84 3.06 -5.06 54.95
N LEU A 85 2.14 -4.12 54.65
CA LEU A 85 1.02 -3.79 55.55
C LEU A 85 0.00 -4.94 55.62
N THR A 86 -0.31 -5.61 54.51
CA THR A 86 -1.19 -6.78 54.51
C THR A 86 -0.58 -7.97 55.27
N ALA A 87 0.74 -8.16 55.18
CA ALA A 87 1.44 -9.19 55.95
C ALA A 87 1.44 -8.93 57.47
N GLN A 88 1.41 -7.66 57.90
CA GLN A 88 1.30 -7.30 59.31
C GLN A 88 -0.11 -7.52 59.88
N GLN A 89 -1.17 -7.35 59.07
CA GLN A 89 -2.55 -7.68 59.50
C GLN A 89 -2.74 -9.19 59.68
N GLN A 90 -2.19 -10.02 58.77
CA GLN A 90 -2.25 -11.48 58.89
C GLN A 90 -1.48 -12.06 60.09
N GLN A 91 -0.71 -11.25 60.84
CA GLN A 91 -0.05 -11.66 62.08
C GLN A 91 -0.80 -11.20 63.35
N GLN A 92 -1.98 -10.57 63.22
CA GLN A 92 -2.77 -10.10 64.37
C GLN A 92 -4.12 -10.83 64.54
N ASP A 93 -4.50 -11.70 63.60
CA ASP A 93 -5.78 -12.43 63.61
C ASP A 93 -5.67 -13.91 64.06
N ASP A 94 -4.49 -14.38 64.51
CA ASP A 94 -4.21 -15.79 64.89
C ASP A 94 -4.23 -16.07 66.41
N ASP A 95 -4.70 -15.12 67.25
CA ASP A 95 -4.81 -15.27 68.72
C ASP A 95 -6.28 -15.50 69.18
N GLU A 96 -6.91 -16.61 68.79
CA GLU A 96 -8.02 -17.22 69.55
C GLU A 96 -7.75 -18.71 69.88
N ASP A 97 -7.96 -19.04 71.16
CA ASP A 97 -7.53 -20.20 71.98
C ASP A 97 -8.33 -21.52 71.70
N PRO A 98 -8.04 -22.67 72.35
CA PRO A 98 -7.00 -23.66 72.03
C PRO A 98 -7.54 -25.09 71.72
N GLU A 99 -6.65 -26.09 71.67
CA GLU A 99 -6.68 -27.40 72.39
C GLU A 99 -6.23 -28.66 71.57
N LEU A 100 -5.34 -29.47 72.20
CA LEU A 100 -4.96 -30.87 71.96
C LEU A 100 -3.85 -31.27 70.94
N GLU A 101 -2.77 -31.81 71.52
CA GLU A 101 -1.84 -32.93 71.20
C GLU A 101 -1.94 -33.64 69.80
N ASP A 102 -0.88 -34.17 69.18
CA ASP A 102 0.28 -34.88 69.78
C ASP A 102 1.52 -35.06 68.86
N ASP A 103 2.65 -35.45 69.49
CA ASP A 103 3.83 -36.21 69.01
C ASP A 103 4.67 -35.89 67.74
N ALA A 104 5.80 -35.22 67.99
CA ALA A 104 7.18 -35.77 67.95
C ALA A 104 7.98 -36.12 66.63
N HIS A 105 9.27 -35.69 66.70
CA HIS A 105 10.52 -36.34 66.22
C HIS A 105 11.39 -35.73 65.07
N ASN A 106 12.27 -34.81 65.49
CA ASN A 106 13.75 -34.98 65.57
C ASN A 106 14.73 -34.57 64.43
N ALA A 107 15.77 -33.85 64.86
CA ALA A 107 17.15 -33.60 64.35
C ALA A 107 17.53 -33.82 62.87
N ARG A 108 18.08 -32.83 62.14
CA ARG A 108 19.43 -32.18 62.28
C ARG A 108 20.65 -33.13 62.12
N GLY A 109 21.47 -32.93 61.08
CA GLY A 109 22.85 -33.46 61.03
C GLY A 109 23.54 -33.46 59.66
N ALA A 110 24.40 -32.48 59.39
CA ALA A 110 25.46 -32.50 58.35
C ALA A 110 26.85 -32.69 59.07
N PRO A 111 28.07 -32.58 58.47
CA PRO A 111 28.45 -32.23 57.08
C PRO A 111 29.74 -32.89 56.46
N ARG A 112 30.01 -32.57 55.17
CA ARG A 112 31.31 -32.33 54.48
C ARG A 112 32.40 -33.42 54.28
N GLY A 113 32.96 -33.45 53.06
CA GLY A 113 34.19 -34.16 52.66
C GLY A 113 34.91 -33.57 51.42
N HIS A 114 36.14 -34.01 51.15
CA HIS A 114 37.16 -33.41 50.23
C HIS A 114 37.99 -34.52 49.52
N ARG A 115 38.80 -34.32 48.45
CA ARG A 115 39.35 -33.16 47.67
C ARG A 115 39.56 -33.61 46.18
N PRO A 116 40.16 -32.83 45.23
CA PRO A 116 39.92 -32.96 43.76
C PRO A 116 41.07 -33.56 42.91
N ARG A 117 40.79 -33.88 41.62
CA ARG A 117 41.59 -33.59 40.39
C ARG A 117 41.18 -34.48 39.20
N GLY A 118 41.34 -33.98 37.96
CA GLY A 118 41.36 -34.83 36.74
C GLY A 118 41.03 -34.09 35.43
N TRP A 119 42.04 -33.81 34.60
CA TRP A 119 41.89 -33.39 33.20
C TRP A 119 42.19 -34.59 32.29
N VAL A 120 41.32 -34.90 31.32
CA VAL A 120 41.67 -35.66 30.10
C VAL A 120 40.83 -35.14 28.93
N PRO A 121 41.43 -34.63 27.83
CA PRO A 121 40.70 -34.14 26.66
C PRO A 121 40.70 -35.16 25.51
N LEU A 122 39.54 -35.45 24.89
CA LEU A 122 39.44 -36.25 23.65
C LEU A 122 38.08 -36.09 22.94
N GLY A 123 38.10 -36.05 21.59
CA GLY A 123 36.92 -36.09 20.70
C GLY A 123 36.15 -34.75 20.62
N ARG A 124 36.32 -33.90 19.60
CA ARG A 124 36.12 -34.14 18.16
C ARG A 124 34.80 -34.84 17.83
N ASN A 125 33.71 -34.07 17.91
CA ASN A 125 32.63 -34.06 16.92
C ASN A 125 32.11 -32.61 16.90
N GLY A 126 32.33 -31.81 15.85
CA GLY A 126 32.31 -32.25 14.46
C GLY A 126 30.87 -32.47 13.96
N ARG A 127 29.86 -32.03 14.73
CA ARG A 127 28.67 -31.43 14.12
C ARG A 127 29.19 -30.12 13.52
N GLY A 128 29.37 -30.06 12.21
CA GLY A 128 28.18 -30.05 11.38
C GLY A 128 27.57 -28.69 11.60
N GLN A 129 28.19 -27.67 10.98
CA GLN A 129 27.34 -26.70 10.31
C GLN A 129 26.55 -27.56 9.34
N ASP A 130 25.32 -27.87 9.75
CA ASP A 130 24.31 -28.18 8.77
C ASP A 130 24.25 -26.93 7.91
N GLU A 131 24.88 -27.02 6.73
CA GLU A 131 24.42 -26.34 5.54
C GLU A 131 23.02 -26.90 5.25
N GLU A 132 22.09 -26.58 6.15
CA GLU A 132 20.67 -26.81 6.02
C GLU A 132 20.26 -25.90 4.86
N ASP A 133 20.26 -26.48 3.66
CA ASP A 133 19.81 -25.83 2.44
C ASP A 133 18.52 -25.07 2.76
N GLY A 134 18.63 -23.74 2.81
CA GLY A 134 17.69 -22.84 3.50
C GLY A 134 16.32 -22.72 2.85
N LEU A 135 15.94 -23.71 2.05
CA LEU A 135 14.68 -23.93 1.37
C LEU A 135 13.71 -24.79 2.20
N GLY A 136 14.05 -25.08 3.47
CA GLY A 136 13.08 -25.57 4.46
C GLY A 136 11.79 -24.75 4.37
N LYS A 137 10.67 -25.44 4.09
CA LYS A 137 9.43 -24.85 3.56
C LYS A 137 9.08 -23.56 4.31
N PRO A 138 8.94 -22.42 3.60
CA PRO A 138 8.52 -21.18 4.21
C PRO A 138 7.24 -21.40 5.03
N LYS A 139 7.19 -20.87 6.26
CA LYS A 139 6.08 -21.10 7.19
C LYS A 139 4.82 -20.27 6.84
N PHE A 140 4.79 -19.76 5.62
CA PHE A 140 3.85 -18.84 5.00
C PHE A 140 3.82 -19.13 3.49
N SER A 141 2.71 -18.84 2.82
CA SER A 141 2.69 -18.92 1.35
C SER A 141 3.40 -17.72 0.77
N ILE A 142 4.41 -17.96 -0.07
CA ILE A 142 4.93 -16.92 -0.96
C ILE A 142 3.89 -16.75 -2.09
N PRO A 143 3.59 -15.53 -2.56
CA PRO A 143 2.65 -15.30 -3.65
C PRO A 143 3.23 -15.73 -5.01
N LYS A 144 2.44 -16.46 -5.79
CA LYS A 144 2.73 -16.79 -7.19
C LYS A 144 2.69 -15.57 -8.10
N PHE A 145 3.43 -15.65 -9.21
CA PHE A 145 3.41 -14.69 -10.31
C PHE A 145 3.49 -15.44 -11.64
N GLU A 146 2.48 -15.30 -12.50
CA GLU A 146 2.42 -15.96 -13.81
C GLU A 146 3.05 -15.10 -14.90
N GLY A 147 3.09 -13.78 -14.69
CA GLY A 147 3.66 -12.82 -15.64
C GLY A 147 2.69 -12.44 -16.74
N GLY A 148 1.42 -12.21 -16.40
CA GLY A 148 0.41 -11.73 -17.33
C GLY A 148 0.71 -10.35 -17.92
N ALA A 149 -0.15 -9.93 -18.85
CA ALA A 149 -0.05 -8.61 -19.49
C ALA A 149 -0.54 -7.46 -18.59
N ASP A 150 -1.12 -7.76 -17.42
CA ASP A 150 -1.59 -6.75 -16.48
C ASP A 150 -0.48 -6.33 -15.52
N VAL A 151 -0.13 -5.04 -15.58
CA VAL A 151 0.87 -4.41 -14.70
C VAL A 151 0.45 -4.48 -13.24
N GLU A 152 -0.86 -4.52 -12.97
CA GLU A 152 -1.43 -4.66 -11.63
C GLU A 152 -1.09 -6.01 -10.98
N GLU A 153 -0.94 -7.07 -11.76
CA GLU A 153 -0.50 -8.39 -11.26
C GLU A 153 0.90 -8.28 -10.65
N TYR A 154 1.85 -7.73 -11.41
CA TYR A 154 3.23 -7.55 -10.98
C TYR A 154 3.35 -6.62 -9.76
N LEU A 155 2.70 -5.45 -9.79
CA LEU A 155 2.78 -4.49 -8.68
C LEU A 155 2.13 -5.02 -7.40
N THR A 156 1.06 -5.81 -7.53
CA THR A 156 0.41 -6.49 -6.40
C THR A 156 1.30 -7.62 -5.85
N TRP A 157 2.02 -8.34 -6.71
CA TRP A 157 2.99 -9.35 -6.31
C TRP A 157 4.19 -8.71 -5.59
N GLU A 158 4.80 -7.65 -6.15
CA GLU A 158 5.93 -6.93 -5.53
C GLU A 158 5.54 -6.43 -4.13
N LEU A 159 4.36 -5.82 -3.98
CA LEU A 159 3.87 -5.33 -2.69
C LEU A 159 3.71 -6.45 -1.64
N LYS A 160 3.21 -7.63 -2.03
CA LYS A 160 3.08 -8.79 -1.14
C LYS A 160 4.44 -9.33 -0.73
N ILE A 161 5.39 -9.40 -1.66
CA ILE A 161 6.76 -9.87 -1.41
C ILE A 161 7.54 -8.89 -0.53
N GLU A 162 7.46 -7.58 -0.79
CA GLU A 162 8.05 -6.53 0.08
C GLU A 162 7.51 -6.63 1.52
N LYS A 163 6.20 -6.80 1.69
CA LYS A 163 5.60 -7.02 3.01
C LYS A 163 6.16 -8.28 3.67
N LEU A 164 6.33 -9.38 2.93
CA LEU A 164 6.90 -10.63 3.41
C LEU A 164 8.37 -10.46 3.86
N TRP A 165 9.19 -9.71 3.11
CA TRP A 165 10.55 -9.38 3.54
C TRP A 165 10.59 -8.45 4.76
N SER A 166 9.64 -7.53 4.90
CA SER A 166 9.55 -6.67 6.09
C SER A 166 9.26 -7.45 7.39
N LEU A 167 8.54 -8.57 7.27
CA LEU A 167 8.28 -9.50 8.39
C LEU A 167 9.46 -10.44 8.67
N HIS A 168 10.40 -10.60 7.72
CA HIS A 168 11.53 -11.52 7.82
C HIS A 168 12.86 -10.84 7.45
N PRO A 169 13.30 -9.83 8.23
CA PRO A 169 14.49 -9.04 7.94
C PRO A 169 15.80 -9.87 7.93
N ASN A 170 15.82 -11.00 8.65
CA ASN A 170 17.00 -11.87 8.80
C ASN A 170 17.29 -12.77 7.58
N TYR A 171 16.54 -12.64 6.48
CA TYR A 171 16.82 -13.41 5.26
C TYR A 171 17.95 -12.78 4.44
N SER A 172 18.90 -13.63 4.04
CA SER A 172 19.96 -13.24 3.09
C SER A 172 19.38 -12.89 1.72
N GLU A 173 20.05 -12.01 0.99
CA GLU A 173 19.63 -11.55 -0.33
C GLU A 173 19.47 -12.71 -1.33
N ASP A 174 20.41 -13.67 -1.31
CA ASP A 174 20.35 -14.90 -2.10
C ASP A 174 19.10 -15.74 -1.77
N ARG A 175 18.73 -15.86 -0.48
CA ARG A 175 17.51 -16.56 -0.06
C ARG A 175 16.26 -15.85 -0.56
N LYS A 176 16.21 -14.51 -0.51
CA LYS A 176 15.07 -13.72 -1.04
C LYS A 176 14.88 -13.96 -2.54
N ILE A 177 15.97 -13.94 -3.31
CA ILE A 177 15.96 -14.16 -4.75
C ILE A 177 15.44 -15.57 -5.07
N LYS A 178 16.02 -16.61 -4.44
CA LYS A 178 15.62 -18.01 -4.65
C LYS A 178 14.16 -18.26 -4.29
N LEU A 179 13.69 -17.72 -3.16
CA LEU A 179 12.31 -17.86 -2.71
C LEU A 179 11.31 -17.09 -3.59
N ALA A 180 11.69 -15.93 -4.14
CA ALA A 180 10.85 -15.22 -5.09
C ALA A 180 10.80 -15.93 -6.45
N SER A 181 11.93 -16.45 -6.94
CA SER A 181 11.99 -17.14 -8.24
C SER A 181 11.35 -18.52 -8.24
N SER A 182 11.25 -19.19 -7.08
CA SER A 182 10.57 -20.49 -6.97
C SER A 182 9.05 -20.42 -7.10
N GLU A 183 8.44 -19.23 -6.90
CA GLU A 183 6.99 -19.01 -7.11
C GLU A 183 6.67 -18.35 -8.47
N PHE A 184 7.65 -18.24 -9.36
CA PHE A 184 7.36 -17.91 -10.75
C PHE A 184 6.69 -19.10 -11.44
N ASP A 185 5.63 -18.81 -12.17
CA ASP A 185 4.86 -19.78 -12.94
C ASP A 185 4.71 -19.26 -14.38
N GLY A 186 4.05 -20.02 -15.25
CA GLY A 186 3.61 -19.57 -16.57
C GLY A 186 4.70 -18.95 -17.46
N TYR A 187 4.56 -17.66 -17.75
CA TYR A 187 5.47 -16.88 -18.60
C TYR A 187 6.63 -16.28 -17.81
N ALA A 188 6.39 -15.82 -16.58
CA ALA A 188 7.42 -15.27 -15.69
C ALA A 188 8.56 -16.27 -15.48
N LEU A 189 8.23 -17.55 -15.23
CA LEU A 189 9.23 -18.62 -15.04
C LEU A 189 10.13 -18.80 -16.26
N ARG A 190 9.53 -18.89 -17.45
CA ARG A 190 10.25 -19.09 -18.73
C ARG A 190 11.16 -17.91 -19.05
N TRP A 191 10.69 -16.69 -18.81
CA TRP A 191 11.47 -15.49 -19.01
C TRP A 191 12.62 -15.38 -18.01
N TRP A 192 12.39 -15.73 -16.74
CA TRP A 192 13.42 -15.69 -15.70
C TRP A 192 14.54 -16.70 -15.96
N ASP A 193 14.21 -17.95 -16.30
CA ASP A 193 15.20 -18.98 -16.66
C ASP A 193 16.05 -18.56 -17.88
N SER A 194 15.41 -18.03 -18.92
CA SER A 194 16.14 -17.46 -20.07
C SER A 194 17.04 -16.27 -19.68
N LEU A 195 16.59 -15.39 -18.77
CA LEU A 195 17.38 -14.24 -18.36
C LEU A 195 18.61 -14.62 -17.53
N VAL A 196 18.50 -15.63 -16.67
CA VAL A 196 19.64 -16.17 -15.91
C VAL A 196 20.65 -16.80 -16.87
N ARG A 197 20.21 -17.69 -17.77
CA ARG A 197 21.08 -18.35 -18.75
C ARG A 197 21.82 -17.36 -19.65
N ASN A 198 21.10 -16.40 -20.24
CA ASN A 198 21.70 -15.41 -21.12
C ASN A 198 22.77 -14.57 -20.37
N ARG A 199 22.53 -14.23 -19.09
CA ARG A 199 23.53 -13.52 -18.28
C ARG A 199 24.78 -14.35 -18.01
N ASP A 200 24.63 -15.64 -17.76
CA ASP A 200 25.76 -16.55 -17.56
C ASP A 200 26.56 -16.74 -18.87
N GLU A 201 25.89 -16.85 -20.02
CA GLU A 201 26.50 -16.92 -21.36
C GLU A 201 27.22 -15.61 -21.77
N ASP A 202 26.62 -14.46 -21.48
CA ASP A 202 27.20 -13.12 -21.73
C ASP A 202 28.34 -12.77 -20.74
N GLY A 203 28.61 -13.61 -19.74
CA GLY A 203 29.57 -13.33 -18.66
C GLY A 203 29.18 -12.15 -17.77
N ALA A 204 27.90 -11.78 -17.75
CA ALA A 204 27.37 -10.67 -16.98
C ALA A 204 27.31 -11.01 -15.48
N GLN A 205 27.26 -9.97 -14.63
CA GLN A 205 27.17 -10.20 -13.18
C GLN A 205 25.82 -10.84 -12.81
N PRO A 206 25.82 -11.95 -12.04
CA PRO A 206 24.60 -12.56 -11.53
C PRO A 206 23.79 -11.58 -10.68
N ILE A 207 22.47 -11.79 -10.63
CA ILE A 207 21.59 -11.01 -9.75
C ILE A 207 21.83 -11.48 -8.31
N ARG A 208 22.55 -10.67 -7.52
CA ARG A 208 22.95 -10.99 -6.13
C ARG A 208 22.19 -10.23 -5.04
N THR A 209 21.33 -9.27 -5.42
CA THR A 209 20.50 -8.51 -4.47
C THR A 209 19.05 -8.51 -4.90
N TRP A 210 18.14 -8.50 -3.92
CA TRP A 210 16.71 -8.36 -4.12
C TRP A 210 16.39 -7.07 -4.89
N ARG A 211 17.09 -5.97 -4.60
CA ARG A 211 16.98 -4.71 -5.36
C ARG A 211 17.27 -4.92 -6.86
N ALA A 212 18.36 -5.61 -7.21
CA ALA A 212 18.70 -5.86 -8.60
C ALA A 212 17.67 -6.79 -9.29
N MET A 213 17.11 -7.76 -8.56
CA MET A 213 16.00 -8.58 -9.07
C MET A 213 14.79 -7.72 -9.41
N LYS A 214 14.37 -6.83 -8.49
CA LYS A 214 13.27 -5.89 -8.73
C LYS A 214 13.51 -4.93 -9.89
N GLU A 215 14.72 -4.40 -10.06
CA GLU A 215 15.04 -3.52 -11.19
C GLU A 215 14.83 -4.23 -12.54
N VAL A 216 15.31 -5.47 -12.66
CA VAL A 216 15.12 -6.29 -13.87
C VAL A 216 13.64 -6.67 -14.08
N MET A 217 12.93 -6.99 -12.99
CA MET A 217 11.51 -7.35 -13.02
C MET A 217 10.62 -6.17 -13.42
N THR A 218 10.77 -5.02 -12.76
CA THR A 218 10.07 -3.78 -13.09
C THR A 218 10.37 -3.35 -14.53
N SER A 219 11.62 -3.47 -15.00
CA SER A 219 11.97 -3.17 -16.39
C SER A 219 11.31 -4.09 -17.43
N ARG A 220 10.81 -5.27 -17.03
CA ARG A 220 10.12 -6.21 -17.93
C ARG A 220 8.60 -6.08 -17.88
N PHE A 221 8.03 -5.96 -16.68
CA PHE A 221 6.59 -6.07 -16.44
C PHE A 221 5.88 -4.73 -16.18
N VAL A 222 6.63 -3.63 -15.99
CA VAL A 222 6.07 -2.28 -15.90
C VAL A 222 6.39 -1.49 -17.17
N PRO A 223 5.39 -1.22 -18.03
CA PRO A 223 5.56 -0.34 -19.18
C PRO A 223 6.06 1.05 -18.78
N THR A 224 6.96 1.64 -19.56
CA THR A 224 7.55 2.96 -19.29
C THR A 224 6.52 4.09 -19.23
N ASN A 225 5.36 3.92 -19.86
CA ASN A 225 4.22 4.83 -19.80
C ASN A 225 3.22 4.54 -18.66
N TYR A 226 3.45 3.54 -17.79
CA TYR A 226 2.51 3.17 -16.72
C TYR A 226 2.11 4.37 -15.85
N LEU A 227 3.08 5.15 -15.35
CA LEU A 227 2.78 6.33 -14.52
C LEU A 227 1.97 7.38 -15.29
N ARG A 228 2.25 7.61 -16.58
CA ARG A 228 1.44 8.51 -17.42
C ARG A 228 0.00 8.00 -17.52
N ASN A 229 -0.18 6.71 -17.78
CA ASN A 229 -1.51 6.10 -17.84
C ASN A 229 -2.27 6.23 -16.49
N ILE A 230 -1.58 6.19 -15.35
CA ILE A 230 -2.19 6.43 -14.02
C ILE A 230 -2.62 7.89 -13.87
N PHE A 231 -1.80 8.87 -14.26
CA PHE A 231 -2.17 10.29 -14.25
C PHE A 231 -3.32 10.60 -15.20
N ASP A 232 -3.32 10.03 -16.40
CA ASP A 232 -4.40 10.18 -17.39
C ASP A 232 -5.70 9.58 -16.85
N LYS A 233 -5.66 8.35 -16.31
CA LYS A 233 -6.81 7.72 -15.62
C LYS A 233 -7.34 8.58 -14.48
N LEU A 234 -6.48 9.07 -13.59
CA LEU A 234 -6.87 9.89 -12.42
C LEU A 234 -7.46 11.25 -12.83
N THR A 235 -7.00 11.85 -13.93
CA THR A 235 -7.48 13.13 -14.44
C THR A 235 -8.83 12.99 -15.16
N LEU A 236 -8.99 11.91 -15.93
CA LEU A 236 -10.21 11.58 -16.64
C LEU A 236 -11.24 10.84 -15.77
N LEU A 237 -10.89 10.47 -14.54
CA LEU A 237 -11.75 9.70 -13.64
C LEU A 237 -13.08 10.42 -13.36
N ARG A 238 -14.19 9.76 -13.63
CA ARG A 238 -15.55 10.20 -13.31
C ARG A 238 -16.34 9.01 -12.78
N GLN A 239 -17.34 9.26 -11.94
CA GLN A 239 -18.24 8.24 -11.41
C GLN A 239 -18.94 7.46 -12.54
N GLY A 240 -19.49 8.16 -13.54
CA GLY A 240 -20.11 7.52 -14.70
C GLY A 240 -21.30 6.65 -14.32
N VAL A 241 -21.16 5.33 -14.48
CA VAL A 241 -22.16 4.31 -14.11
C VAL A 241 -21.83 3.59 -12.79
N LYS A 242 -20.68 3.88 -12.18
CA LYS A 242 -20.22 3.29 -10.92
C LYS A 242 -20.98 3.91 -9.75
N THR A 243 -21.13 3.15 -8.67
CA THR A 243 -21.56 3.69 -7.38
C THR A 243 -20.56 4.73 -6.87
N VAL A 244 -21.00 5.57 -5.93
CA VAL A 244 -20.13 6.55 -5.25
C VAL A 244 -18.92 5.86 -4.61
N ASP A 245 -19.10 4.67 -4.04
CA ASP A 245 -18.04 3.92 -3.36
C ASP A 245 -17.01 3.31 -4.33
N GLU A 246 -17.45 2.67 -5.41
CA GLU A 246 -16.54 2.16 -6.45
C GLU A 246 -15.70 3.29 -7.08
N TYR A 247 -16.33 4.45 -7.32
CA TYR A 247 -15.65 5.65 -7.80
C TYR A 247 -14.62 6.18 -6.80
N TYR A 248 -14.97 6.26 -5.52
CA TYR A 248 -14.04 6.69 -4.47
C TYR A 248 -12.85 5.73 -4.33
N MET A 249 -13.11 4.42 -4.29
CA MET A 249 -12.06 3.39 -4.18
C MET A 249 -11.08 3.45 -5.36
N GLU A 250 -11.58 3.58 -6.59
CA GLU A 250 -10.73 3.71 -7.78
C GLU A 250 -9.90 4.99 -7.76
N MET A 251 -10.48 6.11 -7.31
CA MET A 251 -9.75 7.38 -7.14
C MET A 251 -8.61 7.23 -6.13
N GLU A 252 -8.90 6.67 -4.96
CA GLU A 252 -7.93 6.46 -3.89
C GLU A 252 -6.80 5.51 -4.33
N MET A 253 -7.14 4.40 -5.00
CA MET A 253 -6.16 3.48 -5.57
C MET A 253 -5.26 4.17 -6.61
N LEU A 254 -5.83 4.93 -7.54
CA LEU A 254 -5.05 5.66 -8.56
C LEU A 254 -4.13 6.71 -7.93
N MET A 255 -4.59 7.45 -6.91
CA MET A 255 -3.75 8.41 -6.18
C MET A 255 -2.58 7.70 -5.46
N GLN A 256 -2.84 6.58 -4.78
CA GLN A 256 -1.80 5.78 -4.12
C GLN A 256 -0.78 5.24 -5.14
N ARG A 257 -1.24 4.69 -6.28
CA ARG A 257 -0.36 4.16 -7.34
C ARG A 257 0.47 5.23 -8.04
N GLY A 258 -0.10 6.41 -8.26
CA GLY A 258 0.63 7.57 -8.80
C GLY A 258 1.51 8.29 -7.77
N ARG A 259 1.48 7.87 -6.49
CA ARG A 259 2.09 8.57 -5.34
C ARG A 259 1.67 10.04 -5.24
N VAL A 260 0.43 10.33 -5.65
CA VAL A 260 -0.12 11.68 -5.70
C VAL A 260 -0.39 12.17 -4.27
N ARG A 261 0.26 13.28 -3.90
CA ARG A 261 0.02 13.98 -2.64
C ARG A 261 -0.64 15.32 -2.94
N GLU A 262 -1.93 15.40 -2.65
CA GLU A 262 -2.75 16.61 -2.78
C GLU A 262 -3.14 17.13 -1.40
N SER A 263 -3.51 18.41 -1.31
CA SER A 263 -4.14 18.91 -0.09
C SER A 263 -5.52 18.27 0.10
N LEU A 264 -6.04 18.29 1.33
CA LEU A 264 -7.38 17.78 1.64
C LEU A 264 -8.44 18.46 0.75
N GLU A 265 -8.35 19.78 0.58
CA GLU A 265 -9.23 20.56 -0.30
C GLU A 265 -9.12 20.13 -1.76
N MET A 266 -7.91 19.99 -2.31
CA MET A 266 -7.72 19.52 -3.69
C MET A 266 -8.33 18.13 -3.92
N THR A 267 -8.14 17.22 -2.96
CA THR A 267 -8.69 15.86 -3.01
C THR A 267 -10.22 15.87 -2.98
N MET A 268 -10.82 16.67 -2.08
CA MET A 268 -12.27 16.86 -1.99
C MET A 268 -12.84 17.48 -3.27
N GLN A 269 -12.20 18.51 -3.82
CA GLN A 269 -12.61 19.13 -5.09
C GLN A 269 -12.46 18.17 -6.27
N ARG A 270 -11.41 17.33 -6.31
CA ARG A 270 -11.24 16.28 -7.33
C ARG A 270 -12.41 15.28 -7.29
N PHE A 271 -12.73 14.76 -6.11
CA PHE A 271 -13.87 13.87 -5.91
C PHE A 271 -15.20 14.52 -6.31
N LEU A 272 -15.51 15.69 -5.76
CA LEU A 272 -16.72 16.45 -6.07
C LEU A 272 -16.84 16.75 -7.57
N ASN A 273 -15.72 16.96 -8.28
CA ASN A 273 -15.72 17.21 -9.71
C ASN A 273 -15.91 15.97 -10.57
N GLY A 274 -15.59 14.76 -10.07
CA GLY A 274 -15.85 13.52 -10.77
C GLY A 274 -17.19 12.84 -10.46
N LEU A 275 -17.87 13.23 -9.38
CA LEU A 275 -19.24 12.80 -9.09
C LEU A 275 -20.22 13.09 -10.26
N LYS A 276 -21.23 12.24 -10.40
CA LYS A 276 -22.35 12.42 -11.33
C LYS A 276 -23.05 13.75 -11.06
N TYR A 277 -23.50 14.44 -12.12
CA TYR A 277 -24.10 15.78 -12.04
C TYR A 277 -25.22 15.88 -10.98
N ASP A 278 -26.14 14.92 -10.96
CA ASP A 278 -27.28 14.90 -10.03
C ASP A 278 -26.81 14.81 -8.56
N VAL A 279 -25.89 13.88 -8.27
CA VAL A 279 -25.29 13.66 -6.94
C VAL A 279 -24.52 14.91 -6.52
N LYS A 280 -23.66 15.43 -7.40
CA LYS A 280 -22.88 16.65 -7.20
C LYS A 280 -23.76 17.87 -6.91
N GLY A 281 -24.93 17.97 -7.56
CA GLY A 281 -25.91 19.02 -7.33
C GLY A 281 -26.40 19.03 -5.88
N ILE A 282 -26.81 17.86 -5.37
CA ILE A 282 -27.27 17.69 -3.98
C ILE A 282 -26.11 17.94 -3.00
N VAL A 283 -24.96 17.28 -3.19
CA VAL A 283 -23.80 17.35 -2.29
C VAL A 283 -23.26 18.77 -2.10
N ARG A 284 -23.35 19.62 -3.12
CA ARG A 284 -22.91 21.03 -3.05
C ARG A 284 -23.66 21.89 -2.03
N HIS A 285 -24.83 21.47 -1.57
CA HIS A 285 -25.60 22.20 -0.56
C HIS A 285 -25.26 21.80 0.89
N TYR A 286 -24.46 20.73 1.08
CA TYR A 286 -23.98 20.31 2.39
C TYR A 286 -22.66 20.99 2.75
N THR A 287 -22.46 21.25 4.04
CA THR A 287 -21.18 21.68 4.60
C THR A 287 -20.36 20.46 5.02
N TYR A 288 -19.14 20.34 4.51
CA TYR A 288 -18.20 19.27 4.86
C TYR A 288 -16.80 19.86 5.10
N THR A 289 -16.05 19.28 6.06
CA THR A 289 -14.68 19.70 6.39
C THR A 289 -13.63 18.63 6.09
N ASN A 290 -14.07 17.42 5.72
CA ASN A 290 -13.19 16.30 5.43
C ASN A 290 -13.81 15.32 4.42
N MET A 291 -12.95 14.46 3.87
CA MET A 291 -13.31 13.51 2.83
C MET A 291 -14.40 12.52 3.25
N ASN A 292 -14.45 12.11 4.53
CA ASN A 292 -15.43 11.15 5.04
C ASN A 292 -16.84 11.74 5.09
N GLN A 293 -16.99 13.00 5.50
CA GLN A 293 -18.28 13.72 5.45
C GLN A 293 -18.75 13.90 4.00
N LEU A 294 -17.86 14.32 3.11
CA LEU A 294 -18.16 14.48 1.69
C LEU A 294 -18.62 13.16 1.04
N LEU A 295 -17.94 12.05 1.35
CA LEU A 295 -18.30 10.71 0.89
C LEU A 295 -19.65 10.25 1.46
N HIS A 296 -19.92 10.51 2.74
CA HIS A 296 -21.21 10.21 3.36
C HIS A 296 -22.37 10.93 2.68
N HIS A 297 -22.27 12.25 2.48
CA HIS A 297 -23.31 13.01 1.77
C HIS A 297 -23.48 12.58 0.31
N ALA A 298 -22.40 12.16 -0.36
CA ALA A 298 -22.48 11.61 -1.71
C ALA A 298 -23.26 10.28 -1.75
N ARG A 299 -23.03 9.37 -0.78
CA ARG A 299 -23.82 8.13 -0.63
C ARG A 299 -25.30 8.41 -0.36
N GLU A 300 -25.60 9.37 0.52
CA GLU A 300 -26.99 9.77 0.82
C GLU A 300 -27.69 10.32 -0.43
N ALA A 301 -27.03 11.22 -1.18
CA ALA A 301 -27.54 11.78 -2.42
C ALA A 301 -27.76 10.71 -3.51
N GLU A 302 -26.85 9.74 -3.65
CA GLU A 302 -27.02 8.60 -4.56
C GLU A 302 -28.23 7.74 -4.17
N SER A 303 -28.41 7.45 -2.88
CA SER A 303 -29.56 6.70 -2.38
C SER A 303 -30.89 7.42 -2.63
N GLN A 304 -30.97 8.72 -2.34
CA GLN A 304 -32.16 9.55 -2.58
C GLN A 304 -32.57 9.54 -4.06
N LEU A 305 -31.60 9.74 -4.97
CA LEU A 305 -31.83 9.71 -6.42
C LEU A 305 -32.27 8.32 -6.90
N ALA A 306 -31.72 7.25 -6.32
CA ALA A 306 -32.12 5.88 -6.64
C ALA A 306 -33.55 5.55 -6.15
N GLU A 307 -33.99 6.11 -5.02
CA GLU A 307 -35.38 5.99 -4.55
C GLU A 307 -36.35 6.79 -5.42
N GLU A 308 -36.04 8.04 -5.75
CA GLU A 308 -36.84 8.84 -6.67
C GLU A 308 -37.03 8.16 -8.02
N ALA A 309 -35.97 7.56 -8.57
CA ALA A 309 -36.04 6.83 -9.84
C ALA A 309 -37.00 5.62 -9.76
N LYS A 310 -36.99 4.87 -8.64
CA LYS A 310 -37.94 3.76 -8.40
C LYS A 310 -39.39 4.26 -8.31
N VAL A 311 -39.63 5.39 -7.65
CA VAL A 311 -40.97 6.00 -7.53
C VAL A 311 -41.48 6.50 -8.89
N LYS A 312 -40.66 7.22 -9.65
CA LYS A 312 -40.98 7.72 -11.00
C LYS A 312 -41.21 6.57 -12.00
N GLY A 313 -40.46 5.47 -11.88
CA GLY A 313 -40.68 4.24 -12.66
C GLY A 313 -42.02 3.54 -12.34
N ARG A 314 -42.44 3.52 -11.07
CA ARG A 314 -43.76 2.99 -10.68
C ARG A 314 -44.92 3.85 -11.20
N ALA A 315 -44.80 5.17 -11.13
CA ALA A 315 -45.84 6.10 -11.59
C ALA A 315 -46.08 6.00 -13.12
N THR A 316 -45.03 5.78 -13.91
CA THR A 316 -45.13 5.67 -15.37
C THR A 316 -45.66 4.31 -15.84
N GLY A 317 -45.46 3.23 -15.07
CA GLY A 317 -46.00 1.90 -15.38
C GLY A 317 -47.53 1.77 -15.22
N ALA A 318 -48.15 2.60 -14.38
CA ALA A 318 -49.59 2.53 -14.08
C ALA A 318 -50.50 3.17 -15.15
N GLY A 319 -49.95 3.88 -16.13
CA GLY A 319 -50.70 4.75 -17.05
C GLY A 319 -51.26 4.09 -18.32
N ARG A 320 -51.01 2.80 -18.59
CA ARG A 320 -51.36 2.17 -19.89
C ARG A 320 -52.77 1.55 -19.90
N PHE A 321 -53.79 2.38 -19.66
CA PHE A 321 -55.19 2.01 -19.88
C PHE A 321 -55.47 1.88 -21.38
N THR A 322 -55.42 0.65 -21.90
CA THR A 322 -55.86 0.37 -23.28
C THR A 322 -57.39 0.38 -23.32
N PRO A 323 -58.04 1.27 -24.10
CA PRO A 323 -59.48 1.21 -24.26
C PRO A 323 -59.84 -0.09 -25.00
N ARG A 324 -60.51 -0.99 -24.30
CA ARG A 324 -60.96 -2.28 -24.84
C ARG A 324 -62.05 -2.04 -25.88
N ALA A 325 -61.69 -2.10 -27.16
CA ALA A 325 -62.65 -2.11 -28.26
C ALA A 325 -63.57 -3.34 -28.12
N LEU A 326 -64.81 -3.12 -27.67
CA LEU A 326 -65.84 -4.15 -27.63
C LEU A 326 -66.39 -4.35 -29.05
N TYR A 327 -65.78 -5.29 -29.78
CA TYR A 327 -66.41 -5.88 -30.95
C TYR A 327 -67.62 -6.72 -30.52
N GLY A 328 -68.80 -6.11 -30.55
CA GLY A 328 -70.07 -6.83 -30.53
C GLY A 328 -70.35 -7.42 -31.90
N ALA A 329 -70.13 -8.72 -32.07
CA ALA A 329 -70.43 -9.42 -33.31
C ALA A 329 -71.92 -9.81 -33.39
N GLY A 330 -72.56 -9.49 -34.52
CA GLY A 330 -73.74 -10.20 -35.03
C GLY A 330 -75.11 -9.65 -34.63
N ALA A 331 -75.73 -8.88 -35.53
CA ALA A 331 -77.13 -9.05 -35.94
C ALA A 331 -77.42 -8.28 -37.24
N PHE A 332 -78.37 -8.78 -38.03
CA PHE A 332 -78.98 -8.17 -39.23
C PHE A 332 -78.12 -8.05 -40.50
N ASP A 333 -77.96 -9.23 -41.10
CA ASP A 333 -78.19 -9.41 -42.54
C ASP A 333 -79.63 -9.01 -42.95
N ALA A 334 -79.87 -8.91 -44.26
CA ALA A 334 -81.10 -8.52 -44.98
C ALA A 334 -81.34 -7.00 -45.24
N LEU A 335 -81.89 -6.74 -46.43
CA LEU A 335 -82.40 -5.46 -46.97
C LEU A 335 -81.38 -4.45 -47.56
N ARG A 336 -80.59 -4.88 -48.56
CA ARG A 336 -80.13 -3.95 -49.62
C ARG A 336 -80.06 -4.54 -51.03
N SER A 337 -81.13 -5.21 -51.44
CA SER A 337 -81.38 -5.57 -52.84
C SER A 337 -82.89 -5.59 -53.13
N LEU A 338 -83.45 -4.41 -53.46
CA LEU A 338 -84.55 -4.15 -54.41
C LEU A 338 -85.16 -2.76 -54.13
N LEU A 339 -85.52 -2.04 -55.19
CA LEU A 339 -86.08 -0.67 -55.22
C LEU A 339 -85.05 0.43 -54.79
N TYR A 340 -84.68 1.41 -55.62
CA TYR A 340 -85.38 1.99 -56.78
C TYR A 340 -84.53 2.03 -58.05
N SER A 341 -85.13 1.62 -59.17
CA SER A 341 -84.97 2.30 -60.44
C SER A 341 -86.16 3.23 -60.60
N ALA A 342 -85.92 4.51 -60.86
CA ALA A 342 -86.82 5.48 -61.49
C ALA A 342 -85.94 6.56 -62.12
#